data_AF-A0A6L7HV39-F1
#
_entry.id   AF-A0A6L7HV39-F1
#
_cell.length_a   1.000
_cell.length_b   1.000
_cell.length_c   1.000
_cell.angle_alpha   90.00
_cell.angle_beta   90.00
_cell.angle_gamma   90.00
#
_symmetry.space_group_name_H-M   'P 1'
#
loop_
_entity.id
_entity.type
_entity.pdbx_description
1 polymer ?
#
loop_
_entity_poly.entity_id
_entity_poly.type
_entity_poly.pdbx_seq_one_letter_code
_entity_poly.pdbx_strand_id
1 'polypeptide(L)'
;MQIAQQLQDRRGNVLHHDEHWSSMSAEQKMALYSLHRYGYRLLFVRHLPSGPLAIIAQQNRLSTIDRYGEVEHDPKIQLREQ
;
A
#
# COMPACT_ATOMS: atom_id res chain seq x y z
N MET A 1 -9.55 18.54 29.47
CA MET A 1 -8.83 17.38 28.89
C MET A 1 -9.79 16.61 27.99
N GLN A 2 -9.81 16.88 26.69
CA GLN A 2 -10.75 16.25 25.73
C GLN A 2 -10.09 15.88 24.39
N ILE A 3 -8.77 15.66 24.37
CA ILE A 3 -8.05 15.27 23.14
C ILE A 3 -7.85 13.74 23.08
N ALA A 4 -7.99 13.02 24.20
CA ALA A 4 -7.73 11.59 24.28
C ALA A 4 -8.78 10.70 23.59
N GLN A 5 -10.00 11.20 23.35
CA GLN A 5 -11.12 10.38 22.86
C GLN A 5 -11.19 10.28 21.33
N GLN A 6 -10.36 11.06 20.61
CA GLN A 6 -10.28 11.05 19.15
C GLN A 6 -9.07 10.28 18.60
N LEU A 7 -8.33 9.59 19.46
CA LEU A 7 -7.50 8.44 19.08
C LEU A 7 -8.35 7.15 19.15
N GLN A 8 -9.59 7.22 18.66
CA GLN A 8 -10.29 6.02 18.27
C GLN A 8 -9.42 5.29 17.27
N ASP A 9 -9.28 4.00 17.50
CA ASP A 9 -8.54 3.13 16.63
C ASP A 9 -9.10 3.27 15.20
N ARG A 10 -8.35 3.91 14.30
CA ARG A 10 -8.72 4.01 12.88
C ARG A 10 -8.59 2.65 12.17
N ARG A 11 -8.30 1.58 12.91
CA ARG A 11 -8.44 0.19 12.47
C ARG A 11 -9.93 -0.11 12.24
N GLY A 12 -10.44 0.38 11.12
CA GLY A 12 -11.56 -0.27 10.46
C GLY A 12 -11.17 -1.70 10.07
N ASN A 13 -12.14 -2.42 9.50
CA ASN A 13 -11.95 -3.80 9.03
C ASN A 13 -10.65 -3.93 8.22
N VAL A 14 -9.88 -4.99 8.51
CA VAL A 14 -8.77 -5.40 7.66
C VAL A 14 -9.33 -5.63 6.26
N LEU A 15 -8.89 -4.82 5.30
CA LEU A 15 -9.37 -4.93 3.93
C LEU A 15 -8.86 -6.23 3.31
N HIS A 16 -9.74 -6.89 2.57
CA HIS A 16 -9.36 -8.03 1.74
C HIS A 16 -8.53 -7.58 0.53
N HIS A 17 -7.82 -8.52 -0.08
CA HIS A 17 -6.97 -8.24 -1.25
C HIS A 17 -7.72 -7.49 -2.37
N ASP A 18 -8.95 -7.90 -2.67
CA ASP A 18 -9.76 -7.32 -3.75
C ASP A 18 -10.16 -5.87 -3.45
N GLU A 19 -10.36 -5.51 -2.19
CA GLU A 19 -10.63 -4.14 -1.76
C GLU A 19 -9.38 -3.27 -1.92
N HIS A 20 -8.22 -3.79 -1.55
CA HIS A 20 -6.94 -3.11 -1.80
C HIS A 20 -6.67 -2.94 -3.29
N TRP A 21 -6.87 -3.98 -4.10
CA TRP A 21 -6.72 -3.90 -5.55
C TRP A 21 -7.66 -2.86 -6.15
N SER A 22 -8.92 -2.83 -5.71
CA SER A 22 -9.93 -1.86 -6.18
C SER A 22 -9.54 -0.41 -5.86
N SER A 23 -8.83 -0.19 -4.74
CA SER A 23 -8.38 1.15 -4.32
C SER A 23 -7.12 1.67 -5.03
N MET A 24 -6.46 0.85 -5.86
CA MET A 24 -5.32 1.31 -6.66
C MET A 24 -5.77 2.17 -7.85
N SER A 25 -4.95 3.17 -8.20
CA SER A 25 -5.05 3.89 -9.48
C SER A 25 -4.81 2.96 -10.68
N ALA A 26 -5.19 3.41 -11.87
CA ALA A 26 -4.96 2.65 -13.10
C ALA A 26 -3.46 2.46 -13.37
N GLU A 27 -2.68 3.50 -13.16
CA GLU A 27 -1.22 3.55 -13.32
C GLU A 27 -0.54 2.56 -12.38
N GLN A 28 -0.97 2.49 -11.11
CA GLN A 28 -0.46 1.50 -10.15
C GLN A 28 -0.77 0.07 -10.57
N LYS A 29 -1.98 -0.20 -11.08
CA LYS A 29 -2.36 -1.54 -11.56
C LYS A 29 -1.47 -1.94 -12.73
N MET A 30 -1.24 -1.04 -13.69
CA MET A 30 -0.36 -1.29 -14.84
C MET A 30 1.10 -1.55 -14.44
N ALA A 31 1.63 -0.76 -13.51
CA ALA A 31 2.97 -0.96 -12.97
C ALA A 31 3.09 -2.31 -12.26
N LEU A 32 2.13 -2.66 -11.39
CA LEU A 32 2.13 -3.94 -10.69
C LEU A 32 1.98 -5.13 -11.66
N TYR A 33 1.16 -5.03 -12.70
CA TYR A 33 1.08 -6.06 -13.74
C TYR A 33 2.44 -6.30 -14.42
N SER A 34 3.18 -5.23 -14.72
CA SER A 34 4.54 -5.34 -15.29
C SER A 34 5.53 -6.01 -14.33
N LEU A 35 5.35 -5.83 -13.02
CA LEU A 35 6.19 -6.39 -11.98
C LEU A 35 5.81 -7.82 -11.56
N HIS A 36 4.58 -8.26 -11.86
CA HIS A 36 4.06 -9.58 -11.48
C HIS A 36 4.98 -10.73 -11.95
N ARG A 37 5.55 -10.63 -13.16
CA ARG A 37 6.48 -11.63 -13.71
C ARG A 37 7.77 -11.78 -12.90
N TYR A 38 8.13 -10.78 -12.10
CA TYR A 38 9.28 -10.80 -11.21
C TYR A 38 8.91 -11.24 -9.78
N GLY A 39 7.66 -11.66 -9.54
CA GLY A 39 7.19 -12.15 -8.24
C GLY A 39 6.77 -11.06 -7.26
N TYR A 40 6.54 -9.83 -7.74
CA TYR A 40 5.94 -8.79 -6.92
C TYR A 40 4.45 -9.05 -6.71
N ARG A 41 3.99 -8.85 -5.47
CA ARG A 41 2.57 -8.94 -5.09
C ARG A 41 2.13 -7.73 -4.29
N LEU A 42 0.86 -7.36 -4.41
CA LEU A 42 0.24 -6.34 -3.56
C LEU A 42 0.13 -6.86 -2.12
N LEU A 43 0.58 -6.06 -1.15
CA LEU A 43 0.31 -6.28 0.27
C LEU A 43 -0.94 -5.53 0.70
N PHE A 44 -0.93 -4.21 0.50
CA PHE A 44 -2.05 -3.32 0.81
C PHE A 44 -1.88 -1.96 0.12
N VAL A 45 -2.91 -1.13 0.14
CA VAL A 45 -2.86 0.26 -0.33
C VAL A 45 -3.10 1.21 0.83
N ARG A 46 -2.21 2.18 0.98
CA ARG A 46 -2.34 3.26 1.97
C ARG A 46 -2.87 4.52 1.28
N HIS A 47 -3.95 5.08 1.80
CA HIS A 47 -4.49 6.35 1.32
C HIS A 47 -3.77 7.51 2.02
N LEU A 48 -3.04 8.32 1.24
CA LEU A 48 -2.36 9.53 1.69
C LEU A 48 -3.03 10.77 1.08
N PRO A 49 -2.82 11.98 1.64
CA PRO A 49 -3.29 13.21 1.00
C PRO A 49 -2.75 13.41 -0.42
N SER A 50 -1.57 12.87 -0.72
CA SER A 50 -0.97 12.91 -2.06
C SER A 50 -1.61 11.92 -3.05
N GLY A 51 -2.37 10.93 -2.56
CA GLY A 51 -3.00 9.85 -3.33
C GLY A 51 -2.79 8.46 -2.72
N PRO A 52 -3.31 7.40 -3.36
CA PRO A 52 -3.05 6.04 -2.93
C PRO A 52 -1.57 5.68 -3.13
N LEU A 53 -0.98 5.03 -2.14
CA LEU A 53 0.36 4.45 -2.18
C LEU A 53 0.23 2.94 -2.02
N ALA A 54 0.50 2.20 -3.09
CA ALA A 54 0.48 0.74 -3.06
C ALA A 54 1.77 0.23 -2.43
N ILE A 55 1.64 -0.61 -1.41
CA ILE A 55 2.77 -1.31 -0.79
C ILE A 55 2.82 -2.71 -1.39
N ILE A 56 3.92 -3.02 -2.07
CA ILE A 56 4.15 -4.29 -2.75
C ILE A 56 5.37 -4.99 -2.15
N ALA A 57 5.49 -6.28 -2.39
CA ALA A 57 6.67 -7.03 -1.99
C ALA A 57 7.10 -8.04 -3.03
N GLN A 58 8.42 -8.19 -3.18
CA GLN A 58 9.05 -9.34 -3.80
C GLN A 58 9.78 -10.10 -2.70
N GLN A 59 9.28 -11.29 -2.35
CA GLN A 59 9.76 -12.05 -1.18
C GLN A 59 9.73 -11.18 0.10
N ASN A 60 10.90 -10.85 0.66
CA ASN A 60 11.05 -10.04 1.87
C ASN A 60 11.46 -8.58 1.58
N ARG A 61 11.57 -8.18 0.32
CA ARG A 61 11.89 -6.81 -0.07
C ARG A 61 10.61 -6.04 -0.36
N LEU A 62 10.46 -4.91 0.31
CA LEU A 62 9.33 -4.01 0.10
C LEU A 62 9.64 -3.04 -1.03
N SER A 63 8.60 -2.68 -1.76
CA SER A 63 8.65 -1.59 -2.71
C SER A 63 7.31 -0.84 -2.64
N THR A 64 7.28 0.37 -3.16
CA THR A 64 6.03 1.13 -3.26
C THR A 64 5.77 1.55 -4.68
N ILE A 65 4.49 1.62 -5.05
CA ILE A 65 4.06 2.26 -6.29
C ILE A 65 3.22 3.47 -5.91
N ASP A 66 3.63 4.67 -6.34
CA ASP A 66 2.84 5.88 -6.11
C ASP A 66 1.63 5.97 -7.04
N ARG A 67 0.79 7.00 -6.88
CA ARG A 67 -0.43 7.20 -7.69
C ARG A 67 -0.19 7.37 -9.20
N TYR A 68 1.04 7.62 -9.63
CA TYR A 68 1.41 7.82 -11.03
C TYR A 68 2.07 6.58 -11.63
N GLY A 69 2.21 5.49 -10.85
CA GLY A 69 2.82 4.25 -11.30
C GLY A 69 4.33 4.19 -11.08
N GLU A 70 4.93 5.20 -10.43
CA GLU A 70 6.37 5.23 -10.16
C GLU A 70 6.73 4.26 -9.04
N VAL A 71 7.77 3.46 -9.26
CA VAL A 71 8.19 2.39 -8.36
C VAL A 71 9.43 2.82 -7.58
N GLU A 72 9.32 2.79 -6.25
CA GLU A 72 10.46 2.91 -5.34
C GLU A 72 10.80 1.53 -4.77
N HIS A 73 12.01 1.03 -5.07
CA HIS A 73 12.44 -0.33 -4.74
C HIS A 73 13.05 -0.48 -3.33
N ASP A 74 13.49 0.62 -2.72
CA ASP A 74 14.02 0.64 -1.35
C ASP A 74 13.36 1.75 -0.52
N PRO A 75 12.03 1.66 -0.31
CA PRO A 75 11.30 2.65 0.46
C PRO A 75 11.72 2.60 1.92
N LYS A 76 11.91 3.77 2.54
CA LYS A 76 12.18 3.90 3.99
C LYS A 76 10.91 3.67 4.81
N ILE A 77 10.33 2.48 4.70
CA ILE A 77 9.12 2.04 5.41
C ILE A 77 9.45 0.85 6.30
N GLN A 78 8.83 0.83 7.48
CA GLN A 78 8.87 -0.30 8.38
C GLN A 78 7.45 -0.82 8.54
N LEU A 79 7.25 -2.11 8.26
CA LEU A 79 6.01 -2.77 8.61
C LEU A 79 6.00 -3.01 10.11
N ARG A 80 4.85 -2.76 10.74
CA ARG A 80 4.65 -3.13 12.14
C ARG A 80 4.64 -4.66 12.23
N GLU A 81 5.34 -5.23 13.19
CA GLU A 81 5.24 -6.65 13.51
C GLU A 81 3.80 -7.00 13.88
N GLN A 82 3.34 -8.17 13.42
CA GLN A 82 1.97 -8.65 13.66
C GLN A 82 1.84 -9.23 15.07
#